data_AF-A0A952R5U6-F1
#
_entry.id   AF-A0A952R5U6-F1
#
_cell.length_a   1.000
_cell.length_b   1.000
_cell.length_c   1.000
_cell.angle_alpha   90.00
_cell.angle_beta   90.00
_cell.angle_gamma   90.00
#
_symmetry.space_group_name_H-M   'P 1'
#
loop_
_entity.id
_entity.type
_entity.pdbx_description
1 polymer ?
#
loop_
_entity_poly.entity_id
_entity_poly.type
_entity_poly.pdbx_seq_one_letter_code
_entity_poly.pdbx_strand_id
1 'polypeptide(L)'
;MKHLTHTRHIGPWLALSSLIALAGCSSGEDDTTPTGGGKVVITASAEELGLLGYSFPARAGAPSFGDGWEVRFEKILVVVGEVHLSEQPDRSPTDASQVGRRVAKLEGPFAVNLAAAGDRVGKGGGGERAFTLGELSGQNLNGDKPFDPEQRYAFGYDLVDATSSVTDFYGLEASDPDWAHMVEHGYTHLLVGTATFKGTSCSVSREGYDFDALPTEVTFRFGFESDVKMENCQNPENTGAPLGGEEFQRGIQVRQGDPVVTQITLHTDHLFWATVAHGAVPLFDPLAARAQEVDGRYVVTLEDLEGAPLAPLTDHTGEPLPWRSCVDPSEYTLPVTPRNVTFETEGNEAISDHHDFLIFNASTMAHLNQDGLCFVEGFEHSHDHDHDHDH
;
A
#
# COMPACT_ATOMS: atom_id res chain seq x y z
N MET A 1 17.49 55.07 10.74
CA MET A 1 16.70 55.77 9.72
C MET A 1 15.72 54.77 9.11
N LYS A 2 14.41 55.09 9.19
CA LYS A 2 13.27 54.69 8.34
C LYS A 2 13.07 53.18 8.05
N HIS A 3 12.16 52.50 8.74
CA HIS A 3 10.70 52.36 8.46
C HIS A 3 10.36 51.79 7.08
N LEU A 4 9.72 50.61 7.05
CA LEU A 4 8.27 50.50 6.75
C LEU A 4 7.77 49.05 6.94
N THR A 5 6.86 48.92 7.91
CA THR A 5 5.94 47.82 8.17
C THR A 5 4.70 47.93 7.29
N HIS A 6 4.16 46.80 6.82
CA HIS A 6 2.76 46.74 6.37
C HIS A 6 2.01 45.64 7.12
N THR A 7 1.28 46.08 8.15
CA THR A 7 0.14 45.41 8.75
C THR A 7 -1.09 45.64 7.86
N ARG A 8 -1.91 44.60 7.66
CA ARG A 8 -3.30 44.73 7.19
C ARG A 8 -4.22 44.09 8.23
N HIS A 9 -4.90 44.93 8.99
CA HIS A 9 -6.15 44.61 9.67
C HIS A 9 -7.31 45.14 8.81
N ILE A 10 -8.33 44.31 8.59
CA ILE A 10 -9.69 44.78 8.31
C ILE A 10 -10.59 44.04 9.30
N GLY A 11 -11.33 44.84 10.06
CA GLY A 11 -12.18 44.43 11.18
C GLY A 11 -13.57 43.92 10.80
N PRO A 12 -14.48 43.88 11.78
CA PRO A 12 -15.48 42.82 11.96
C PRO A 12 -16.81 43.09 11.26
N TRP A 13 -17.56 42.02 10.98
CA TRP A 13 -18.99 42.07 10.71
C TRP A 13 -19.76 41.32 11.79
N LEU A 14 -20.72 42.02 12.37
CA LEU A 14 -21.58 41.59 13.46
C LEU A 14 -23.02 41.51 12.94
N ALA A 15 -23.68 40.40 13.28
CA ALA A 15 -25.12 40.16 13.44
C ALA A 15 -26.10 40.36 12.26
N LEU A 16 -26.85 39.30 11.96
CA LEU A 16 -28.31 39.35 12.14
C LEU A 16 -28.91 37.95 12.35
N SER A 17 -29.54 37.78 13.50
CA SER A 17 -30.39 36.64 13.86
C SER A 17 -31.68 36.64 13.05
N SER A 18 -32.19 35.46 12.70
CA SER A 18 -33.61 35.26 12.38
C SER A 18 -34.05 33.92 12.95
N LEU A 19 -34.77 34.00 14.08
CA LEU A 19 -35.63 32.94 14.58
C LEU A 19 -36.80 32.76 13.62
N ILE A 20 -37.06 31.54 13.17
CA ILE A 20 -38.40 31.11 12.76
C ILE A 20 -38.75 29.90 13.63
N ALA A 21 -39.66 30.13 14.58
CA ALA A 21 -40.32 29.09 15.34
C ALA A 21 -41.49 28.55 14.51
N LEU A 22 -41.43 27.27 14.15
CA LEU A 22 -42.60 26.50 13.72
C LEU A 22 -42.87 25.44 14.78
N ALA A 23 -43.90 25.71 15.58
CA ALA A 23 -44.51 24.74 16.47
C ALA A 23 -45.33 23.75 15.63
N GLY A 24 -44.87 22.51 15.53
CA GLY A 24 -45.63 21.38 15.05
C GLY A 24 -45.82 20.40 16.20
N CYS A 25 -47.02 20.35 16.77
CA CYS A 25 -47.44 19.29 17.68
C CYS A 25 -47.64 18.00 16.85
N SER A 26 -46.81 16.99 17.08
CA SER A 26 -47.07 15.61 16.68
C SER A 26 -46.84 14.73 17.89
N SER A 27 -47.93 14.18 18.40
CA SER A 27 -48.01 13.22 19.49
C SER A 27 -47.90 11.78 18.97
N GLY A 28 -47.04 10.97 19.60
CA GLY A 28 -47.14 9.50 19.55
C GLY A 28 -45.88 8.79 19.06
N GLU A 29 -45.13 8.23 20.01
CA GLU A 29 -44.39 6.96 19.99
C GLU A 29 -43.84 6.45 18.64
N ASP A 30 -42.54 6.66 18.42
CA ASP A 30 -41.57 5.57 18.29
C ASP A 30 -40.17 6.13 18.58
N ASP A 31 -39.69 5.93 19.80
CA ASP A 31 -38.29 6.15 20.18
C ASP A 31 -37.47 4.97 19.67
N THR A 32 -37.26 4.92 18.36
CA THR A 32 -36.12 4.20 17.78
C THR A 32 -35.12 5.24 17.31
N THR A 33 -34.50 5.92 18.27
CA THR A 33 -33.16 6.47 18.02
C THR A 33 -32.33 5.29 17.47
N PRO A 34 -31.72 5.35 16.28
CA PRO A 34 -30.81 4.31 15.84
C PRO A 34 -29.62 4.32 16.81
N THR A 35 -29.72 3.50 17.85
CA THR A 35 -28.70 3.27 18.87
C THR A 35 -27.66 2.27 18.38
N GLY A 36 -27.68 1.93 17.09
CA GLY A 36 -26.67 1.09 16.47
C GLY A 36 -25.50 1.91 15.96
N GLY A 37 -24.27 1.54 16.31
CA GLY A 37 -23.09 2.02 15.60
C GLY A 37 -23.20 1.77 14.09
N GLY A 38 -22.58 2.64 13.31
CA GLY A 38 -22.52 2.53 11.85
C GLY A 38 -21.96 1.18 11.37
N LYS A 39 -22.21 0.89 10.11
CA LYS A 39 -21.68 -0.30 9.43
C LYS A 39 -20.22 -0.08 9.05
N VAL A 40 -19.43 -1.14 8.92
CA VAL A 40 -18.09 -1.09 8.33
C VAL A 40 -18.14 -1.69 6.93
N VAL A 41 -17.76 -0.93 5.91
CA VAL A 41 -17.71 -1.38 4.51
C VAL A 41 -16.25 -1.63 4.16
N ILE A 42 -15.93 -2.86 3.77
CA ILE A 42 -14.57 -3.28 3.45
C ILE A 42 -14.38 -3.16 1.94
N THR A 43 -13.31 -2.49 1.53
CA THR A 43 -12.93 -2.29 0.14
C THR A 43 -11.47 -2.66 -0.09
N ALA A 44 -11.06 -2.88 -1.34
CA ALA A 44 -9.68 -3.11 -1.73
C ALA A 44 -9.29 -2.37 -3.00
N SER A 45 -8.06 -1.85 -3.06
CA SER A 45 -7.46 -1.20 -4.23
C SER A 45 -5.93 -1.29 -4.20
N ALA A 46 -5.28 -0.91 -5.31
CA ALA A 46 -3.84 -0.66 -5.40
C ALA A 46 -3.57 0.83 -5.69
N GLU A 47 -4.36 1.70 -5.06
CA GLU A 47 -4.37 3.16 -5.32
C GLU A 47 -4.63 3.55 -6.78
N GLU A 48 -4.42 4.83 -7.10
CA GLU A 48 -4.40 5.31 -8.48
C GLU A 48 -3.29 4.61 -9.30
N LEU A 49 -2.19 4.24 -8.65
CA LEU A 49 -0.99 3.69 -9.28
C LEU A 49 -1.22 2.29 -9.87
N GLY A 50 -2.02 1.45 -9.20
CA GLY A 50 -2.40 0.15 -9.76
C GLY A 50 -3.24 0.27 -11.03
N LEU A 51 -4.06 1.32 -11.14
CA LEU A 51 -4.92 1.57 -12.31
C LEU A 51 -4.18 2.25 -13.46
N LEU A 52 -3.32 3.22 -13.15
CA LEU A 52 -2.74 4.13 -14.13
C LEU A 52 -1.25 3.91 -14.38
N GLY A 53 -0.60 3.13 -13.52
CA GLY A 53 0.84 2.94 -13.50
C GLY A 53 1.60 4.20 -13.08
N TYR A 54 2.92 4.12 -13.24
CA TYR A 54 3.86 5.20 -12.98
C TYR A 54 4.28 5.80 -14.32
N SER A 55 3.73 6.96 -14.67
CA SER A 55 4.12 7.65 -15.91
C SER A 55 5.52 8.26 -15.78
N PHE A 56 6.28 8.25 -16.87
CA PHE A 56 7.53 9.01 -16.97
C PHE A 56 7.54 9.90 -18.23
N PRO A 57 7.74 11.23 -18.09
CA PRO A 57 7.86 11.98 -16.83
C PRO A 57 6.57 11.89 -15.99
N ALA A 58 6.71 12.12 -14.68
CA ALA A 58 5.59 12.09 -13.75
C ALA A 58 4.45 13.04 -14.18
N ARG A 59 3.21 12.65 -13.90
CA ARG A 59 2.10 13.61 -13.83
C ARG A 59 2.33 14.53 -12.62
N ALA A 60 1.83 15.76 -12.69
CA ALA A 60 1.99 16.71 -11.59
C ALA A 60 1.44 16.13 -10.28
N GLY A 61 2.33 15.96 -9.29
CA GLY A 61 1.99 15.43 -7.96
C GLY A 61 1.91 13.90 -7.87
N ALA A 62 2.20 13.16 -8.95
CA ALA A 62 2.28 11.70 -8.92
C ALA A 62 3.73 11.24 -8.71
N PRO A 63 3.96 10.09 -8.06
CA PRO A 63 5.29 9.49 -7.99
C PRO A 63 5.76 9.03 -9.38
N SER A 64 7.08 8.92 -9.55
CA SER A 64 7.70 8.34 -10.73
C SER A 64 8.99 7.61 -10.38
N PHE A 65 9.43 6.74 -11.28
CA PHE A 65 10.70 6.04 -11.13
C PHE A 65 11.86 7.01 -11.33
N GLY A 66 12.73 7.11 -10.31
CA GLY A 66 13.85 8.06 -10.31
C GLY A 66 14.83 7.82 -11.44
N ASP A 67 14.93 6.59 -11.92
CA ASP A 67 15.84 6.13 -12.98
C ASP A 67 15.21 6.12 -14.38
N GLY A 68 14.04 6.73 -14.58
CA GLY A 68 13.55 7.07 -15.91
C GLY A 68 12.54 6.10 -16.53
N TRP A 69 11.95 5.21 -15.75
CA TRP A 69 11.03 4.19 -16.25
C TRP A 69 9.56 4.60 -16.13
N GLU A 70 8.81 4.34 -17.20
CA GLU A 70 7.36 4.27 -17.15
C GLU A 70 6.97 2.82 -16.82
N VAL A 71 6.13 2.60 -15.82
CA VAL A 71 5.62 1.26 -15.45
C VAL A 71 4.10 1.23 -15.58
N ARG A 72 3.56 0.18 -16.18
CA ARG A 72 2.11 -0.07 -16.26
C ARG A 72 1.80 -1.48 -15.81
N PHE A 73 0.76 -1.64 -15.01
CA PHE A 73 0.27 -2.94 -14.61
C PHE A 73 -0.81 -3.41 -15.57
N GLU A 74 -0.71 -4.65 -16.02
CA GLU A 74 -1.82 -5.34 -16.67
C GLU A 74 -2.66 -6.11 -15.64
N LYS A 75 -2.03 -6.65 -14.59
CA LYS A 75 -2.70 -7.35 -13.49
C LYS A 75 -2.01 -7.12 -12.16
N ILE A 76 -2.83 -6.96 -11.13
CA ILE A 76 -2.41 -7.00 -9.72
C ILE A 76 -3.42 -7.91 -9.04
N LEU A 77 -3.17 -9.21 -9.08
CA LEU A 77 -4.05 -10.19 -8.46
C LEU A 77 -3.64 -10.37 -7.00
N VAL A 78 -4.60 -10.29 -6.09
CA VAL A 78 -4.39 -10.51 -4.66
C VAL A 78 -5.49 -11.40 -4.09
N VAL A 79 -5.17 -12.19 -3.09
CA VAL A 79 -6.13 -13.00 -2.34
C VAL A 79 -6.22 -12.49 -0.91
N VAL A 80 -7.32 -11.82 -0.61
CA VAL A 80 -7.62 -11.33 0.74
C VAL A 80 -8.36 -12.43 1.50
N GLY A 81 -7.82 -12.87 2.62
CA GLY A 81 -8.42 -13.88 3.50
C GLY A 81 -9.52 -13.34 4.41
N GLU A 82 -9.52 -13.75 5.67
CA GLU A 82 -10.43 -13.19 6.68
C GLU A 82 -10.10 -11.70 6.89
N VAL A 83 -11.14 -10.88 7.05
CA VAL A 83 -10.99 -9.50 7.57
C VAL A 83 -11.67 -9.45 8.92
N HIS A 84 -11.00 -8.96 9.96
CA HIS A 84 -11.51 -8.97 11.33
C HIS A 84 -11.38 -7.63 12.04
N LEU A 85 -12.26 -7.46 13.03
CA LEU A 85 -12.22 -6.35 13.98
C LEU A 85 -12.02 -6.89 15.39
N SER A 86 -11.09 -6.28 16.14
CA SER A 86 -10.84 -6.61 17.55
C SER A 86 -11.01 -5.39 18.45
N GLU A 87 -11.38 -5.60 19.70
CA GLU A 87 -11.42 -4.54 20.72
C GLU A 87 -9.99 -4.03 21.04
N GLN A 88 -9.87 -2.84 21.65
CA GLN A 88 -8.62 -2.35 22.26
C GLN A 88 -7.38 -2.34 21.33
N PRO A 89 -7.37 -1.54 20.24
CA PRO A 89 -6.19 -1.40 19.38
C PRO A 89 -4.94 -0.87 20.11
N ASP A 90 -5.14 -0.09 21.18
CA ASP A 90 -4.05 0.50 21.97
C ASP A 90 -3.72 -0.32 23.23
N ARG A 91 -4.07 -1.62 23.25
CA ARG A 91 -3.89 -2.47 24.44
C ARG A 91 -2.44 -2.47 24.94
N SER A 92 -1.47 -2.46 24.03
CA SER A 92 -0.05 -2.24 24.34
C SER A 92 0.48 -1.04 23.56
N PRO A 93 0.96 0.02 24.24
CA PRO A 93 1.53 1.19 23.56
C PRO A 93 2.77 0.88 22.70
N THR A 94 3.51 -0.18 23.03
CA THR A 94 4.80 -0.51 22.41
C THR A 94 4.79 -1.83 21.64
N ASP A 95 3.61 -2.44 21.45
CA ASP A 95 3.49 -3.72 20.76
C ASP A 95 2.16 -3.77 20.01
N ALA A 96 2.20 -3.47 18.71
CA ALA A 96 1.01 -3.41 17.86
C ALA A 96 0.36 -4.78 17.64
N SER A 97 1.06 -5.89 17.89
CA SER A 97 0.47 -7.25 17.79
C SER A 97 -0.57 -7.51 18.88
N GLN A 98 -0.54 -6.76 19.98
CA GLN A 98 -1.43 -6.97 21.11
C GLN A 98 -2.72 -6.17 20.96
N VAL A 99 -3.80 -6.88 20.68
CA VAL A 99 -5.18 -6.35 20.64
C VAL A 99 -6.08 -7.05 21.66
N GLY A 100 -7.29 -6.53 21.83
CA GLY A 100 -8.36 -7.16 22.59
C GLY A 100 -9.00 -8.34 21.84
N ARG A 101 -10.22 -8.68 22.22
CA ARG A 101 -10.94 -9.83 21.65
C ARG A 101 -11.46 -9.50 20.25
N ARG A 102 -11.39 -10.46 19.32
CA ARG A 102 -12.10 -10.39 18.02
C ARG A 102 -13.61 -10.29 18.23
N VAL A 103 -14.26 -9.31 17.60
CA VAL A 103 -15.69 -9.00 17.76
C VAL A 103 -16.48 -9.07 16.46
N ALA A 104 -15.83 -8.91 15.32
CA ALA A 104 -16.47 -9.06 14.03
C ALA A 104 -15.50 -9.69 13.02
N LYS A 105 -16.04 -10.38 12.03
CA LYS A 105 -15.27 -10.83 10.88
C LYS A 105 -16.08 -10.93 9.60
N LEU A 106 -15.40 -10.70 8.48
CA LEU A 106 -15.87 -10.93 7.12
C LEU A 106 -15.08 -12.14 6.59
N GLU A 107 -15.79 -13.21 6.23
CA GLU A 107 -15.20 -14.47 5.77
C GLU A 107 -14.76 -14.32 4.31
N GLY A 108 -13.46 -14.47 4.05
CA GLY A 108 -12.91 -14.69 2.71
C GLY A 108 -12.74 -16.19 2.40
N PRO A 109 -11.90 -16.57 1.42
CA PRO A 109 -11.02 -15.71 0.63
C PRO A 109 -11.72 -14.98 -0.53
N PHE A 110 -11.22 -13.78 -0.85
CA PHE A 110 -11.62 -12.93 -1.97
C PHE A 110 -10.47 -12.83 -2.98
N ALA A 111 -10.70 -13.21 -4.24
CA ALA A 111 -9.75 -12.95 -5.31
C ALA A 111 -10.06 -11.59 -5.96
N VAL A 112 -9.08 -10.71 -6.03
CA VAL A 112 -9.26 -9.34 -6.51
C VAL A 112 -8.18 -8.98 -7.52
N ASN A 113 -8.57 -8.42 -8.67
CA ASN A 113 -7.63 -7.78 -9.60
C ASN A 113 -7.63 -6.26 -9.38
N LEU A 114 -6.65 -5.76 -8.65
CA LEU A 114 -6.54 -4.34 -8.27
C LEU A 114 -6.07 -3.43 -9.42
N ALA A 115 -5.63 -3.99 -10.55
CA ALA A 115 -5.39 -3.22 -11.78
C ALA A 115 -6.70 -2.90 -12.53
N ALA A 116 -7.82 -3.53 -12.16
CA ALA A 116 -9.13 -3.23 -12.71
C ALA A 116 -9.86 -2.15 -11.90
N ALA A 117 -10.68 -1.34 -12.57
CA ALA A 117 -11.45 -0.28 -11.91
C ALA A 117 -12.61 -0.85 -11.07
N GLY A 118 -12.58 -0.63 -9.76
CA GLY A 118 -13.63 -1.01 -8.83
C GLY A 118 -14.93 -0.18 -8.87
N ASP A 119 -15.90 -0.60 -8.06
CA ASP A 119 -17.27 -0.06 -8.04
C ASP A 119 -17.41 1.24 -7.23
N ARG A 120 -16.42 1.61 -6.42
CA ARG A 120 -16.43 2.83 -5.60
C ARG A 120 -15.23 3.72 -5.84
N VAL A 121 -15.34 4.97 -5.40
CA VAL A 121 -14.19 5.88 -5.31
C VAL A 121 -13.28 5.34 -4.21
N GLY A 122 -12.00 5.16 -4.51
CA GLY A 122 -11.01 4.72 -3.55
C GLY A 122 -10.54 5.85 -2.63
N LYS A 123 -9.74 5.50 -1.61
CA LYS A 123 -9.35 6.43 -0.56
C LYS A 123 -8.12 7.28 -0.85
N GLY A 124 -7.14 6.81 -1.62
CA GLY A 124 -5.94 7.48 -2.16
C GLY A 124 -6.16 8.71 -3.05
N GLY A 125 -7.39 8.95 -3.51
CA GLY A 125 -7.68 10.13 -4.34
C GLY A 125 -7.33 9.91 -5.81
N GLY A 126 -6.96 10.95 -6.57
CA GLY A 126 -6.49 10.81 -7.96
C GLY A 126 -7.49 10.29 -9.01
N GLY A 127 -8.69 9.87 -8.60
CA GLY A 127 -9.61 9.11 -9.47
C GLY A 127 -9.51 7.59 -9.27
N GLU A 128 -8.79 7.14 -8.24
CA GLU A 128 -8.75 5.76 -7.77
C GLU A 128 -10.14 5.14 -7.64
N ARG A 129 -10.18 3.84 -7.93
CA ARG A 129 -11.35 2.99 -7.82
C ARG A 129 -11.05 1.78 -6.95
N ALA A 130 -11.97 1.45 -6.05
CA ALA A 130 -11.84 0.32 -5.13
C ALA A 130 -13.01 -0.66 -5.28
N PHE A 131 -12.75 -1.95 -5.08
CA PHE A 131 -13.78 -2.99 -5.05
C PHE A 131 -14.35 -3.14 -3.66
N THR A 132 -15.67 -3.21 -3.54
CA THR A 132 -16.34 -3.57 -2.27
C THR A 132 -16.28 -5.09 -2.05
N LEU A 133 -15.59 -5.52 -0.99
CA LEU A 133 -15.49 -6.95 -0.63
C LEU A 133 -16.67 -7.40 0.24
N GLY A 134 -17.17 -6.50 1.10
CA GLY A 134 -18.29 -6.83 1.98
C GLY A 134 -18.60 -5.75 3.01
N GLU A 135 -19.51 -6.09 3.92
CA GLU A 135 -19.96 -5.20 4.99
C GLU A 135 -20.09 -5.96 6.30
N LEU A 136 -19.64 -5.34 7.40
CA LEU A 136 -19.94 -5.75 8.77
C LEU A 136 -20.99 -4.80 9.35
N SER A 137 -22.21 -5.30 9.53
CA SER A 137 -23.32 -4.53 10.10
C SER A 137 -23.34 -4.50 11.62
N GLY A 138 -22.48 -5.27 12.27
CA GLY A 138 -22.36 -5.38 13.71
C GLY A 138 -21.28 -6.38 14.12
N GLN A 139 -21.16 -6.60 15.42
CA GLN A 139 -20.20 -7.50 16.03
C GLN A 139 -20.70 -8.96 15.94
N ASN A 140 -20.59 -9.58 14.77
CA ASN A 140 -21.11 -10.95 14.52
C ASN A 140 -20.44 -12.05 15.37
N LEU A 141 -19.30 -11.76 16.02
CA LEU A 141 -18.66 -12.65 17.01
C LEU A 141 -19.03 -12.27 18.46
N ASN A 142 -19.91 -11.30 18.67
CA ASN A 142 -20.37 -10.83 19.98
C ASN A 142 -21.90 -10.71 20.03
N GLY A 143 -22.61 -11.63 19.35
CA GLY A 143 -24.07 -11.67 19.34
C GLY A 143 -24.70 -10.50 18.57
N ASP A 144 -24.07 -10.09 17.46
CA ASP A 144 -24.54 -9.03 16.57
C ASP A 144 -24.81 -7.69 17.26
N LYS A 145 -24.10 -7.43 18.37
CA LYS A 145 -24.15 -6.13 19.02
C LYS A 145 -23.74 -5.04 18.03
N PRO A 146 -24.34 -3.84 18.10
CA PRO A 146 -23.83 -2.73 17.33
C PRO A 146 -22.40 -2.38 17.72
N PHE A 147 -21.66 -1.77 16.81
CA PHE A 147 -20.39 -1.15 17.14
C PHE A 147 -20.59 0.05 18.07
N ASP A 148 -19.63 0.31 18.94
CA ASP A 148 -19.64 1.46 19.84
C ASP A 148 -18.97 2.65 19.12
N PRO A 149 -19.68 3.76 18.87
CA PRO A 149 -19.12 4.92 18.19
C PRO A 149 -18.11 5.72 19.04
N GLU A 150 -17.93 5.36 20.32
CA GLU A 150 -16.92 5.95 21.21
C GLU A 150 -15.64 5.08 21.30
N GLN A 151 -15.62 3.92 20.64
CA GLN A 151 -14.48 3.00 20.66
C GLN A 151 -13.86 2.81 19.29
N ARG A 152 -12.53 2.70 19.24
CA ARG A 152 -11.81 2.18 18.08
C ARG A 152 -11.74 0.67 18.12
N TYR A 153 -11.79 0.05 16.94
CA TYR A 153 -11.58 -1.37 16.74
C TYR A 153 -10.30 -1.59 15.95
N ALA A 154 -9.40 -2.43 16.46
CA ALA A 154 -8.25 -2.87 15.68
C ALA A 154 -8.75 -3.55 14.40
N PHE A 155 -8.27 -3.09 13.25
CA PHE A 155 -8.58 -3.66 11.95
C PHE A 155 -7.44 -4.58 11.55
N GLY A 156 -7.77 -5.78 11.10
CA GLY A 156 -6.80 -6.71 10.55
C GLY A 156 -7.39 -7.55 9.43
N TYR A 157 -6.51 -8.14 8.64
CA TYR A 157 -6.84 -8.99 7.51
C TYR A 157 -5.67 -9.90 7.13
N ASP A 158 -5.97 -10.98 6.42
CA ASP A 158 -4.96 -11.91 5.94
C ASP A 158 -4.72 -11.75 4.43
N LEU A 159 -3.48 -11.94 3.98
CA LEU A 159 -3.16 -12.26 2.59
C LEU A 159 -2.81 -13.73 2.53
N VAL A 160 -3.62 -14.53 1.83
CA VAL A 160 -3.55 -16.00 1.88
C VAL A 160 -3.30 -16.60 0.51
N ASP A 161 -2.88 -17.85 0.45
CA ASP A 161 -2.62 -18.52 -0.83
C ASP A 161 -3.87 -18.58 -1.72
N ALA A 162 -3.67 -18.45 -3.03
CA ALA A 162 -4.71 -18.73 -4.01
C ALA A 162 -5.13 -20.20 -3.95
N THR A 163 -6.44 -20.43 -3.86
CA THR A 163 -7.00 -21.78 -3.84
C THR A 163 -8.14 -21.93 -4.84
N SER A 164 -8.32 -23.14 -5.37
CA SER A 164 -9.46 -23.45 -6.25
C SER A 164 -10.83 -23.37 -5.56
N SER A 165 -10.87 -23.19 -4.23
CA SER A 165 -12.11 -23.02 -3.46
C SER A 165 -12.63 -21.60 -3.38
N VAL A 166 -11.90 -20.60 -3.85
CA VAL A 166 -12.39 -19.21 -3.90
C VAL A 166 -13.65 -19.13 -4.75
N THR A 167 -14.69 -18.48 -4.23
CA THR A 167 -15.96 -18.26 -4.95
C THR A 167 -16.22 -16.79 -5.28
N ASP A 168 -15.54 -15.88 -4.59
CA ASP A 168 -15.76 -14.44 -4.67
C ASP A 168 -14.62 -13.78 -5.46
N PHE A 169 -14.95 -13.39 -6.70
CA PHE A 169 -14.02 -12.81 -7.66
C PHE A 169 -14.41 -11.37 -7.99
N TYR A 170 -13.43 -10.47 -7.95
CA TYR A 170 -13.61 -9.03 -8.18
C TYR A 170 -12.62 -8.51 -9.23
N GLY A 171 -13.11 -8.10 -10.40
CA GLY A 171 -12.25 -7.60 -11.49
C GLY A 171 -11.49 -8.69 -12.26
N LEU A 172 -11.82 -9.96 -12.01
CA LEU A 172 -11.31 -11.14 -12.71
C LEU A 172 -12.37 -12.26 -12.70
N GLU A 173 -12.11 -13.34 -13.41
CA GLU A 173 -12.97 -14.53 -13.47
C GLU A 173 -12.19 -15.76 -13.02
N ALA A 174 -12.89 -16.78 -12.48
CA ALA A 174 -12.25 -18.03 -12.07
C ALA A 174 -11.54 -18.79 -13.20
N SER A 175 -11.87 -18.50 -14.47
CA SER A 175 -11.19 -19.09 -15.63
C SER A 175 -9.95 -18.32 -16.08
N ASP A 176 -9.57 -17.25 -15.38
CA ASP A 176 -8.39 -16.47 -15.72
C ASP A 176 -7.12 -17.35 -15.63
N PRO A 177 -6.28 -17.42 -16.68
CA PRO A 177 -5.09 -18.26 -16.68
C PRO A 177 -4.06 -17.84 -15.63
N ASP A 178 -4.00 -16.56 -15.28
CA ASP A 178 -3.11 -16.05 -14.23
C ASP A 178 -3.64 -16.42 -12.84
N TRP A 179 -4.96 -16.50 -12.67
CA TRP A 179 -5.54 -17.08 -11.47
C TRP A 179 -5.20 -18.57 -11.32
N ALA A 180 -5.34 -19.34 -12.40
CA ALA A 180 -4.95 -20.76 -12.38
C ALA A 180 -3.46 -20.93 -12.05
N HIS A 181 -2.61 -20.05 -12.56
CA HIS A 181 -1.19 -20.02 -12.23
C HIS A 181 -0.93 -19.74 -10.75
N MET A 182 -1.62 -18.77 -10.13
CA MET A 182 -1.50 -18.51 -8.69
C MET A 182 -1.91 -19.73 -7.87
N VAL A 183 -3.01 -20.41 -8.24
CA VAL A 183 -3.47 -21.62 -7.54
C VAL A 183 -2.47 -22.77 -7.67
N GLU A 184 -1.83 -22.92 -8.83
CA GLU A 184 -0.82 -23.96 -9.07
C GLU A 184 0.43 -23.76 -8.21
N HIS A 185 0.83 -22.50 -7.98
CA HIS A 185 2.07 -22.16 -7.28
C HIS A 185 1.85 -21.70 -5.83
N GLY A 186 0.61 -21.62 -5.35
CA GLY A 186 0.33 -21.18 -3.98
C GLY A 186 0.61 -19.69 -3.74
N TYR A 187 0.50 -18.84 -4.76
CA TYR A 187 0.78 -17.41 -4.59
C TYR A 187 -0.34 -16.68 -3.88
N THR A 188 0.02 -15.71 -3.01
CA THR A 188 -0.92 -14.80 -2.35
C THR A 188 -1.22 -13.58 -3.22
N HIS A 189 -0.26 -13.15 -4.02
CA HIS A 189 -0.44 -12.12 -5.04
C HIS A 189 0.46 -12.31 -6.25
N LEU A 190 0.00 -11.78 -7.40
CA LEU A 190 0.68 -11.83 -8.69
C LEU A 190 0.59 -10.46 -9.36
N LEU A 191 1.74 -9.88 -9.66
CA LEU A 191 1.85 -8.64 -10.42
C LEU A 191 2.40 -8.92 -11.81
N VAL A 192 1.70 -8.41 -12.81
CA VAL A 192 2.08 -8.48 -14.23
C VAL A 192 2.04 -7.08 -14.79
N GLY A 193 3.15 -6.66 -15.40
CA GLY A 193 3.27 -5.33 -15.96
C GLY A 193 4.30 -5.23 -17.07
N THR A 194 4.37 -4.05 -17.65
CA THR A 194 5.41 -3.64 -18.59
C THR A 194 6.08 -2.37 -18.07
N ALA A 195 7.41 -2.39 -18.06
CA ALA A 195 8.24 -1.23 -17.83
C ALA A 195 8.87 -0.79 -19.16
N THR A 196 8.84 0.51 -19.46
CA THR A 196 9.48 1.12 -20.64
C THR A 196 10.38 2.25 -20.22
N PHE A 197 11.64 2.21 -20.62
CA PHE A 197 12.58 3.29 -20.36
C PHE A 197 12.22 4.53 -21.19
N LYS A 198 11.98 5.65 -20.51
CA LYS A 198 11.67 6.97 -21.10
C LYS A 198 12.67 8.05 -20.69
N GLY A 199 13.62 7.71 -19.83
CA GLY A 199 14.62 8.61 -19.27
C GLY A 199 15.42 9.32 -20.36
N THR A 200 15.71 10.61 -20.12
CA THR A 200 16.62 11.38 -20.96
C THR A 200 17.51 12.22 -20.07
N SER A 201 18.72 12.55 -20.53
CA SER A 201 19.67 13.40 -19.81
C SER A 201 19.99 12.93 -18.38
N CYS A 202 20.05 11.61 -18.19
CA CYS A 202 20.23 11.01 -16.87
C CYS A 202 21.64 11.25 -16.32
N SER A 203 21.72 11.39 -15.00
CA SER A 203 22.97 11.39 -14.23
C SER A 203 23.29 9.98 -13.75
N VAL A 204 24.57 9.67 -13.55
CA VAL A 204 25.04 8.37 -13.07
C VAL A 204 26.06 8.55 -11.94
N SER A 205 26.05 7.67 -10.94
CA SER A 205 26.98 7.70 -9.80
C SER A 205 28.41 7.25 -10.16
N ARG A 206 28.55 6.49 -11.26
CA ARG A 206 29.81 5.98 -11.80
C ARG A 206 29.76 5.97 -13.33
N GLU A 207 30.75 6.60 -13.95
CA GLU A 207 30.93 6.57 -15.41
C GLU A 207 31.45 5.20 -15.90
N GLY A 208 31.23 4.91 -17.18
CA GLY A 208 31.80 3.76 -17.87
C GLY A 208 30.96 2.49 -17.85
N TYR A 209 29.81 2.49 -17.16
CA TYR A 209 28.79 1.44 -17.33
C TYR A 209 28.00 1.69 -18.61
N ASP A 210 27.76 0.64 -19.40
CA ASP A 210 27.00 0.72 -20.65
C ASP A 210 25.50 0.50 -20.39
N PHE A 211 24.78 1.58 -20.09
CA PHE A 211 23.32 1.51 -19.91
C PHE A 211 22.55 1.16 -21.20
N ASP A 212 23.16 1.29 -22.38
CA ASP A 212 22.52 0.90 -23.64
C ASP A 212 22.48 -0.64 -23.79
N ALA A 213 23.22 -1.38 -22.97
CA ALA A 213 23.16 -2.84 -22.88
C ALA A 213 21.91 -3.33 -22.10
N LEU A 214 21.26 -2.46 -21.33
CA LEU A 214 19.99 -2.79 -20.68
C LEU A 214 18.85 -2.76 -21.69
N PRO A 215 17.84 -3.65 -21.56
CA PRO A 215 16.65 -3.55 -22.37
C PRO A 215 15.91 -2.24 -22.10
N THR A 216 15.21 -1.72 -23.11
CA THR A 216 14.40 -0.48 -22.97
C THR A 216 12.91 -0.76 -22.77
N GLU A 217 12.49 -2.02 -22.91
CA GLU A 217 11.16 -2.49 -22.61
C GLU A 217 11.28 -3.86 -21.94
N VAL A 218 10.66 -4.03 -20.77
CA VAL A 218 10.71 -5.25 -19.97
C VAL A 218 9.31 -5.59 -19.50
N THR A 219 8.84 -6.79 -19.82
CA THR A 219 7.65 -7.35 -19.15
C THR A 219 8.09 -7.96 -17.83
N PHE A 220 7.40 -7.65 -16.73
CA PHE A 220 7.65 -8.30 -15.46
C PHE A 220 6.47 -9.17 -15.04
N ARG A 221 6.78 -10.26 -14.36
CA ARG A 221 5.79 -11.18 -13.78
C ARG A 221 6.31 -11.69 -12.44
N PHE A 222 5.74 -11.19 -11.36
CA PHE A 222 6.16 -11.54 -10.00
C PHE A 222 5.00 -12.19 -9.26
N GLY A 223 5.14 -13.48 -8.98
CA GLY A 223 4.24 -14.22 -8.10
C GLY A 223 4.91 -14.40 -6.75
N PHE A 224 4.18 -14.14 -5.67
CA PHE A 224 4.73 -14.10 -4.32
C PHE A 224 4.05 -15.11 -3.41
N GLU A 225 4.86 -15.84 -2.66
CA GLU A 225 4.46 -16.70 -1.55
C GLU A 225 4.68 -15.92 -0.24
N SER A 226 3.69 -15.13 0.16
CA SER A 226 3.77 -14.34 1.39
C SER A 226 2.44 -14.43 2.15
N ASP A 227 2.20 -15.57 2.78
CA ASP A 227 1.09 -15.73 3.73
C ASP A 227 1.39 -14.86 4.96
N VAL A 228 0.76 -13.70 5.01
CA VAL A 228 0.96 -12.70 6.05
C VAL A 228 -0.36 -12.23 6.61
N LYS A 229 -0.34 -11.93 7.91
CA LYS A 229 -1.45 -11.28 8.58
C LYS A 229 -1.11 -9.84 8.86
N MET A 230 -1.98 -8.97 8.41
CA MET A 230 -1.96 -7.55 8.67
C MET A 230 -2.81 -7.32 9.90
N GLU A 231 -2.18 -7.05 11.03
CA GLU A 231 -2.85 -6.89 12.32
C GLU A 231 -2.79 -5.43 12.79
N ASN A 232 -3.85 -5.00 13.46
CA ASN A 232 -3.93 -3.74 14.19
C ASN A 232 -3.46 -2.49 13.40
N CYS A 233 -3.90 -2.38 12.15
CA CYS A 233 -3.45 -1.32 11.25
C CYS A 233 -3.71 0.09 11.78
N GLN A 234 -2.77 0.98 11.57
CA GLN A 234 -2.91 2.43 11.69
C GLN A 234 -3.94 2.94 10.68
N ASN A 235 -4.56 4.08 10.97
CA ASN A 235 -5.57 4.63 10.08
C ASN A 235 -5.41 6.16 9.96
N PRO A 236 -5.02 6.66 8.78
CA PRO A 236 -4.82 8.09 8.52
C PRO A 236 -6.06 8.97 8.75
N GLU A 237 -7.25 8.37 8.75
CA GLU A 237 -8.50 9.10 8.99
C GLU A 237 -8.81 9.31 10.48
N ASN A 238 -8.08 8.66 11.38
CA ASN A 238 -8.26 8.87 12.81
C ASN A 238 -7.74 10.24 13.22
N THR A 239 -8.47 10.89 14.14
CA THR A 239 -8.06 12.17 14.71
C THR A 239 -7.48 11.97 16.10
N GLY A 240 -6.27 12.47 16.34
CA GLY A 240 -5.64 12.47 17.65
C GLY A 240 -4.14 12.25 17.55
N ALA A 241 -3.47 12.17 18.70
CA ALA A 241 -2.05 11.83 18.74
C ALA A 241 -1.88 10.31 18.52
N PRO A 242 -0.96 9.88 17.63
CA PRO A 242 -0.54 8.48 17.52
C PRO A 242 0.19 8.01 18.79
N LEU A 243 0.38 6.70 18.91
CA LEU A 243 1.26 6.12 19.93
C LEU A 243 2.73 6.28 19.48
N GLY A 244 3.68 6.18 20.41
CA GLY A 244 5.09 6.50 20.14
C GLY A 244 5.64 5.78 18.90
N GLY A 245 6.30 6.54 18.02
CA GLY A 245 6.88 6.04 16.76
C GLY A 245 5.88 5.86 15.61
N GLU A 246 4.57 5.89 15.88
CA GLU A 246 3.54 5.65 14.86
C GLU A 246 3.14 6.92 14.11
N GLU A 247 2.76 6.76 12.85
CA GLU A 247 2.32 7.85 11.99
C GLU A 247 0.86 8.25 12.31
N PHE A 248 0.01 7.26 12.58
CA PHE A 248 -1.41 7.44 12.84
C PHE A 248 -1.92 6.56 13.99
N GLN A 249 -3.09 6.89 14.52
CA GLN A 249 -3.73 6.05 15.53
C GLN A 249 -4.18 4.72 14.93
N ARG A 250 -4.00 3.64 15.69
CA ARG A 250 -4.44 2.29 15.34
C ARG A 250 -5.95 2.12 15.29
N GLY A 251 -6.39 1.23 14.42
CA GLY A 251 -7.77 0.77 14.27
C GLY A 251 -8.69 1.76 13.56
N ILE A 252 -9.97 1.39 13.51
CA ILE A 252 -11.03 2.17 12.87
C ILE A 252 -12.01 2.70 13.91
N GLN A 253 -12.41 3.96 13.77
CA GLN A 253 -13.47 4.56 14.58
C GLN A 253 -14.80 4.48 13.85
N VAL A 254 -15.73 3.67 14.36
CA VAL A 254 -17.10 3.64 13.81
C VAL A 254 -17.81 4.93 14.18
N ARG A 255 -18.61 5.49 13.25
CA ARG A 255 -19.42 6.69 13.47
C ARG A 255 -20.89 6.33 13.63
N GLN A 256 -21.65 7.13 14.37
CA GLN A 256 -23.08 6.92 14.51
C GLN A 256 -23.79 7.26 13.19
N GLY A 257 -24.64 6.36 12.70
CA GLY A 257 -25.53 6.60 11.55
C GLY A 257 -24.87 6.53 10.17
N ASP A 258 -23.55 6.71 10.07
CA ASP A 258 -22.81 6.68 8.81
C ASP A 258 -21.97 5.39 8.68
N PRO A 259 -21.99 4.73 7.50
CA PRO A 259 -21.03 3.68 7.21
C PRO A 259 -19.60 4.21 7.23
N VAL A 260 -18.71 3.49 7.88
CA VAL A 260 -17.27 3.71 7.77
C VAL A 260 -16.74 2.82 6.66
N VAL A 261 -16.25 3.43 5.59
CA VAL A 261 -15.52 2.69 4.57
C VAL A 261 -14.11 2.45 5.08
N THR A 262 -13.60 1.24 4.93
CA THR A 262 -12.20 0.87 5.17
C THR A 262 -11.64 0.26 3.89
N GLN A 263 -10.39 0.56 3.57
CA GLN A 263 -9.77 0.14 2.33
C GLN A 263 -8.46 -0.58 2.62
N ILE A 264 -8.39 -1.85 2.24
CA ILE A 264 -7.12 -2.57 2.08
C ILE A 264 -6.44 -1.97 0.86
N THR A 265 -5.27 -1.38 1.05
CA THR A 265 -4.55 -0.65 0.01
C THR A 265 -3.23 -1.36 -0.26
N LEU A 266 -2.96 -1.70 -1.51
CA LEU A 266 -1.73 -2.38 -1.93
C LEU A 266 -0.79 -1.39 -2.64
N HIS A 267 0.28 -0.99 -1.97
CA HIS A 267 1.26 -0.01 -2.43
C HIS A 267 2.31 -0.67 -3.33
N THR A 268 2.12 -0.60 -4.65
CA THR A 268 2.97 -1.33 -5.61
C THR A 268 4.41 -0.82 -5.69
N ASP A 269 4.71 0.35 -5.15
CA ASP A 269 6.04 0.98 -5.16
C ASP A 269 7.04 0.29 -4.23
N HIS A 270 6.56 -0.39 -3.18
CA HIS A 270 7.39 -1.21 -2.28
C HIS A 270 8.34 -2.14 -3.06
N LEU A 271 7.83 -2.75 -4.15
CA LEU A 271 8.59 -3.71 -4.98
C LEU A 271 9.77 -3.08 -5.74
N PHE A 272 9.82 -1.76 -5.81
CA PHE A 272 10.77 -1.01 -6.60
C PHE A 272 11.68 -0.13 -5.76
N TRP A 273 11.56 -0.18 -4.43
CA TRP A 273 12.48 0.50 -3.54
C TRP A 273 13.82 -0.21 -3.47
N ALA A 274 14.86 0.55 -3.16
CA ALA A 274 16.18 0.01 -2.83
C ALA A 274 16.41 -0.08 -1.30
N THR A 275 15.34 -0.01 -0.52
CA THR A 275 15.35 -0.15 0.94
C THR A 275 14.06 -0.82 1.40
N VAL A 276 14.10 -1.44 2.58
CA VAL A 276 12.92 -1.94 3.29
C VAL A 276 12.19 -0.83 4.07
N ALA A 277 12.82 0.35 4.21
CA ALA A 277 12.24 1.52 4.82
C ALA A 277 11.12 2.12 3.96
N HIS A 278 10.08 2.64 4.61
CA HIS A 278 8.93 3.25 3.95
C HIS A 278 9.30 4.57 3.24
N GLY A 279 8.70 4.83 2.06
CA GLY A 279 8.75 6.14 1.40
C GLY A 279 9.97 6.42 0.52
N ALA A 280 10.61 5.37 -0.01
CA ALA A 280 11.74 5.53 -0.93
C ALA A 280 11.32 5.83 -2.38
N VAL A 281 12.25 6.34 -3.18
CA VAL A 281 12.02 6.56 -4.62
C VAL A 281 12.08 5.21 -5.34
N PRO A 282 11.07 4.84 -6.15
CA PRO A 282 11.09 3.59 -6.90
C PRO A 282 12.12 3.64 -8.04
N LEU A 283 12.76 2.50 -8.31
CA LEU A 283 13.79 2.28 -9.31
C LEU A 283 13.54 0.95 -10.03
N PHE A 284 13.71 0.91 -11.34
CA PHE A 284 13.47 -0.28 -12.17
C PHE A 284 14.75 -0.85 -12.81
N ASP A 285 15.84 -0.08 -12.87
CA ASP A 285 17.14 -0.55 -13.33
C ASP A 285 17.59 -1.86 -12.66
N PRO A 286 17.38 -2.07 -11.34
CA PRO A 286 17.72 -3.34 -10.70
C PRO A 286 17.03 -4.56 -11.32
N LEU A 287 15.79 -4.41 -11.79
CA LEU A 287 15.01 -5.46 -12.43
C LEU A 287 15.37 -5.59 -13.91
N ALA A 288 15.50 -4.46 -14.63
CA ALA A 288 15.89 -4.46 -16.03
C ALA A 288 17.28 -5.09 -16.25
N ALA A 289 18.21 -4.90 -15.32
CA ALA A 289 19.55 -5.51 -15.33
C ALA A 289 19.53 -7.05 -15.24
N ARG A 290 18.41 -7.63 -14.79
CA ARG A 290 18.20 -9.07 -14.61
C ARG A 290 17.26 -9.69 -15.63
N ALA A 291 16.62 -8.89 -16.47
CA ALA A 291 15.69 -9.37 -17.48
C ALA A 291 16.38 -10.26 -18.53
N GLN A 292 15.70 -11.33 -18.93
CA GLN A 292 16.16 -12.29 -19.93
C GLN A 292 15.35 -12.15 -21.23
N GLU A 293 15.99 -12.38 -22.39
CA GLU A 293 15.28 -12.41 -23.67
C GLU A 293 14.57 -13.76 -23.84
N VAL A 294 13.23 -13.72 -23.92
CA VAL A 294 12.34 -14.86 -24.16
C VAL A 294 11.48 -14.55 -25.38
N ASP A 295 11.63 -15.34 -26.45
CA ASP A 295 10.89 -15.19 -27.71
C ASP A 295 10.94 -13.76 -28.29
N GLY A 296 12.09 -13.09 -28.18
CA GLY A 296 12.31 -11.74 -28.70
C GLY A 296 11.73 -10.62 -27.84
N ARG A 297 11.36 -10.90 -26.58
CA ARG A 297 10.93 -9.92 -25.58
C ARG A 297 11.76 -10.08 -24.31
N TYR A 298 12.11 -8.98 -23.66
CA TYR A 298 12.76 -9.05 -22.35
C TYR A 298 11.72 -9.27 -21.27
N VAL A 299 11.93 -10.29 -20.45
CA VAL A 299 11.07 -10.68 -19.34
C VAL A 299 11.91 -10.78 -18.07
N VAL A 300 11.38 -10.30 -16.95
CA VAL A 300 11.94 -10.55 -15.63
C VAL A 300 10.87 -11.21 -14.76
N THR A 301 11.24 -12.33 -14.16
CA THR A 301 10.46 -13.09 -13.18
C THR A 301 11.11 -12.99 -11.81
N LEU A 302 10.43 -13.45 -10.76
CA LEU A 302 11.00 -13.42 -9.42
C LEU A 302 12.19 -14.39 -9.33
N GLU A 303 12.09 -15.53 -10.00
CA GLU A 303 13.12 -16.57 -10.09
C GLU A 303 14.42 -16.07 -10.75
N ASP A 304 14.35 -15.08 -11.65
CA ASP A 304 15.53 -14.47 -12.28
C ASP A 304 16.40 -13.66 -11.28
N LEU A 305 15.83 -13.33 -10.12
CA LEU A 305 16.46 -12.55 -9.05
C LEU A 305 17.14 -13.43 -8.00
N GLU A 306 16.89 -14.75 -8.01
CA GLU A 306 17.50 -15.69 -7.07
C GLU A 306 19.04 -15.62 -7.14
N GLY A 307 19.67 -15.53 -5.96
CA GLY A 307 21.12 -15.42 -5.80
C GLY A 307 21.74 -14.11 -6.29
N ALA A 308 20.96 -13.14 -6.78
CA ALA A 308 21.49 -11.84 -7.16
C ALA A 308 21.90 -11.05 -5.91
N PRO A 309 23.14 -10.52 -5.86
CA PRO A 309 23.67 -9.87 -4.66
C PRO A 309 22.94 -8.56 -4.35
N LEU A 310 22.80 -8.23 -3.06
CA LEU A 310 22.21 -6.97 -2.60
C LEU A 310 23.18 -5.79 -2.60
N ALA A 311 24.49 -6.06 -2.50
CA ALA A 311 25.50 -5.03 -2.26
C ALA A 311 26.91 -5.43 -2.78
N PRO A 312 27.37 -4.90 -3.93
CA PRO A 312 26.58 -4.19 -4.92
C PRO A 312 25.67 -5.15 -5.70
N LEU A 313 24.54 -4.64 -6.17
CA LEU A 313 23.77 -5.31 -7.20
C LEU A 313 24.59 -5.42 -8.50
N THR A 314 24.42 -6.52 -9.23
CA THR A 314 25.07 -6.75 -10.53
C THR A 314 24.04 -7.05 -11.61
N ASP A 315 24.35 -6.67 -12.85
CA ASP A 315 23.58 -7.12 -14.00
C ASP A 315 23.77 -8.61 -14.32
N HIS A 316 23.09 -9.10 -15.35
CA HIS A 316 23.17 -10.50 -15.81
C HIS A 316 24.58 -10.93 -16.26
N THR A 317 25.49 -10.00 -16.55
CA THR A 317 26.89 -10.29 -16.91
C THR A 317 27.82 -10.30 -15.70
N GLY A 318 27.32 -9.88 -14.52
CA GLY A 318 28.09 -9.74 -13.29
C GLY A 318 28.76 -8.38 -13.14
N GLU A 319 28.49 -7.40 -14.01
CA GLU A 319 29.00 -6.05 -13.82
C GLU A 319 28.20 -5.32 -12.72
N PRO A 320 28.85 -4.66 -11.74
CA PRO A 320 28.15 -3.88 -10.72
C PRO A 320 27.34 -2.73 -11.32
N LEU A 321 26.04 -2.69 -11.04
CA LEU A 321 25.12 -1.69 -11.56
C LEU A 321 25.28 -0.35 -10.83
N PRO A 322 25.66 0.76 -11.49
CA PRO A 322 25.68 2.07 -10.87
C PRO A 322 24.27 2.66 -10.72
N TRP A 323 24.11 3.57 -9.76
CA TRP A 323 22.87 4.35 -9.65
C TRP A 323 22.71 5.25 -10.87
N ARG A 324 21.48 5.32 -11.39
CA ARG A 324 21.05 6.23 -12.44
C ARG A 324 19.87 7.06 -11.94
N SER A 325 19.85 8.33 -12.30
CA SER A 325 18.73 9.23 -12.04
C SER A 325 18.43 10.03 -13.29
N CYS A 326 17.17 10.02 -13.72
CA CYS A 326 16.67 10.76 -14.85
C CYS A 326 15.71 11.89 -14.43
N VAL A 327 15.62 12.17 -13.12
CA VAL A 327 14.80 13.23 -12.53
C VAL A 327 15.68 14.37 -11.99
N ASP A 328 15.06 15.48 -11.61
CA ASP A 328 15.79 16.58 -10.98
C ASP A 328 16.41 16.12 -9.64
N PRO A 329 17.63 16.57 -9.27
CA PRO A 329 18.24 16.20 -8.00
C PRO A 329 17.42 16.57 -6.75
N SER A 330 16.49 17.54 -6.86
CA SER A 330 15.54 17.86 -5.80
C SER A 330 14.46 16.80 -5.58
N GLU A 331 14.21 15.93 -6.57
CA GLU A 331 13.31 14.78 -6.47
C GLU A 331 14.07 13.52 -6.02
N TYR A 332 15.25 13.27 -6.60
CA TYR A 332 16.10 12.16 -6.20
C TYR A 332 17.58 12.51 -6.34
N THR A 333 18.27 12.60 -5.19
CA THR A 333 19.70 12.83 -5.14
C THR A 333 20.45 11.51 -5.24
N LEU A 334 21.26 11.35 -6.29
CA LEU A 334 22.07 10.15 -6.48
C LEU A 334 23.00 9.87 -5.30
N PRO A 335 23.04 8.63 -4.79
CA PRO A 335 24.01 8.23 -3.79
C PRO A 335 25.44 8.38 -4.32
N VAL A 336 26.29 9.04 -3.53
CA VAL A 336 27.73 9.19 -3.84
C VAL A 336 28.57 8.08 -3.23
N THR A 337 28.04 7.36 -2.24
CA THR A 337 28.65 6.19 -1.58
C THR A 337 27.52 5.35 -0.95
N PRO A 338 27.36 4.07 -1.31
CA PRO A 338 28.09 3.36 -2.36
C PRO A 338 27.77 3.93 -3.76
N ARG A 339 28.73 3.81 -4.69
CA ARG A 339 28.54 4.26 -6.08
C ARG A 339 27.75 3.27 -6.94
N ASN A 340 27.46 2.09 -6.43
CA ASN A 340 26.65 1.09 -7.10
C ASN A 340 25.38 0.86 -6.30
N VAL A 341 24.33 0.43 -6.99
CA VAL A 341 23.05 0.07 -6.38
C VAL A 341 23.31 -0.90 -5.25
N THR A 342 22.75 -0.58 -4.09
CA THR A 342 22.84 -1.37 -2.87
C THR A 342 21.47 -1.34 -2.21
N PHE A 343 20.99 -2.52 -1.83
CA PHE A 343 19.72 -2.66 -1.16
C PHE A 343 19.93 -2.63 0.35
N GLU A 344 19.18 -1.76 1.01
CA GLU A 344 19.24 -1.57 2.45
C GLU A 344 18.23 -2.50 3.13
N THR A 345 18.74 -3.50 3.87
CA THR A 345 17.91 -4.51 4.54
C THR A 345 17.58 -4.15 5.99
N GLU A 346 18.05 -2.99 6.47
CA GLU A 346 18.00 -2.58 7.88
C GLU A 346 18.56 -3.63 8.86
N GLY A 347 19.49 -4.47 8.39
CA GLY A 347 20.08 -5.53 9.20
C GLY A 347 19.24 -6.80 9.29
N ASN A 348 18.16 -6.92 8.51
CA ASN A 348 17.38 -8.15 8.42
C ASN A 348 18.23 -9.26 7.78
N GLU A 349 18.65 -10.23 8.60
CA GLU A 349 19.50 -11.35 8.17
C GLU A 349 18.75 -12.41 7.33
N ALA A 350 17.41 -12.37 7.31
CA ALA A 350 16.59 -13.25 6.47
C ALA A 350 16.61 -12.85 4.99
N ILE A 351 17.02 -11.61 4.67
CA ILE A 351 17.11 -11.10 3.30
C ILE A 351 18.50 -11.39 2.75
N SER A 352 18.65 -12.47 1.97
CA SER A 352 19.96 -12.93 1.51
C SER A 352 20.32 -12.51 0.09
N ASP A 353 19.32 -12.27 -0.75
CA ASP A 353 19.47 -11.88 -2.15
C ASP A 353 18.31 -10.98 -2.62
N HIS A 354 18.36 -10.55 -3.89
CA HIS A 354 17.35 -9.68 -4.49
C HIS A 354 15.95 -10.32 -4.51
N HIS A 355 15.86 -11.65 -4.65
CA HIS A 355 14.60 -12.38 -4.60
C HIS A 355 13.96 -12.26 -3.21
N ASP A 356 14.72 -12.55 -2.15
CA ASP A 356 14.26 -12.42 -0.76
C ASP A 356 13.85 -10.98 -0.43
N PHE A 357 14.59 -10.01 -0.97
CA PHE A 357 14.31 -8.59 -0.77
C PHE A 357 12.96 -8.19 -1.36
N LEU A 358 12.66 -8.63 -2.59
CA LEU A 358 11.36 -8.38 -3.20
C LEU A 358 10.23 -9.07 -2.43
N ILE A 359 10.41 -10.31 -1.97
CA ILE A 359 9.42 -11.01 -1.15
C ILE A 359 9.16 -10.24 0.14
N PHE A 360 10.21 -9.78 0.82
CA PHE A 360 10.06 -8.98 2.03
C PHE A 360 9.24 -7.71 1.77
N ASN A 361 9.60 -6.92 0.75
CA ASN A 361 8.86 -5.69 0.43
C ASN A 361 7.42 -5.97 -0.02
N ALA A 362 7.18 -7.07 -0.73
CA ALA A 362 5.84 -7.50 -1.10
C ALA A 362 5.00 -7.91 0.12
N SER A 363 5.64 -8.45 1.17
CA SER A 363 4.97 -8.81 2.42
C SER A 363 4.51 -7.58 3.23
N THR A 364 5.09 -6.40 3.00
CA THR A 364 4.79 -5.16 3.74
C THR A 364 4.00 -4.13 2.94
N MET A 365 3.63 -4.43 1.69
CA MET A 365 2.97 -3.46 0.80
C MET A 365 1.48 -3.25 1.06
N ALA A 366 0.89 -3.97 2.01
CA ALA A 366 -0.54 -3.89 2.29
C ALA A 366 -0.83 -3.02 3.52
N HIS A 367 -1.68 -2.02 3.34
CA HIS A 367 -1.99 -0.98 4.34
C HIS A 367 -3.49 -0.78 4.50
N LEU A 368 -3.87 0.01 5.50
CA LEU A 368 -5.24 0.46 5.72
C LEU A 368 -5.41 1.94 5.33
N ASN A 369 -6.37 2.22 4.45
CA ASN A 369 -6.77 3.57 4.05
C ASN A 369 -5.58 4.45 3.62
N GLN A 370 -4.98 4.20 2.45
CA GLN A 370 -3.70 4.79 2.03
C GLN A 370 -2.56 4.23 2.89
N ASP A 371 -1.87 5.07 3.67
CA ASP A 371 -0.60 4.78 4.34
C ASP A 371 -0.75 4.21 5.76
N GLY A 372 -1.89 3.61 6.09
CA GLY A 372 -2.11 3.04 7.42
C GLY A 372 -1.34 1.74 7.63
N LEU A 373 -0.09 1.87 8.10
CA LEU A 373 0.81 0.76 8.42
C LEU A 373 0.17 -0.28 9.34
N CYS A 374 0.40 -1.56 9.05
CA CYS A 374 -0.07 -2.69 9.84
C CYS A 374 1.09 -3.37 10.57
N PHE A 375 0.80 -4.00 11.71
CA PHE A 375 1.70 -5.02 12.25
C PHE A 375 1.65 -6.25 11.34
N VAL A 376 2.78 -6.68 10.81
CA VAL A 376 2.85 -7.84 9.90
C VAL A 376 3.27 -9.08 10.68
N GLU A 377 2.39 -10.09 10.76
CA GLU A 377 2.69 -11.43 11.29
C GLU A 377 2.90 -12.41 10.14
N GLY A 378 3.82 -13.38 10.28
CA GLY A 378 4.01 -14.47 9.31
C GLY A 378 5.31 -14.39 8.53
N PHE A 379 6.00 -13.26 8.57
CA PHE A 379 7.37 -13.11 8.08
C PHE A 379 8.31 -12.85 9.26
N GLU A 380 9.51 -13.44 9.30
CA GLU A 380 10.50 -13.14 10.36
C GLU A 380 11.00 -11.70 10.18
N HIS A 381 10.27 -10.75 10.76
CA HIS A 381 10.75 -9.39 10.96
C HIS A 381 11.71 -9.41 12.16
N SER A 382 12.99 -9.10 11.93
CA SER A 382 13.82 -8.63 13.04
C SER A 382 13.21 -7.32 13.54
N HIS A 383 12.48 -7.40 14.66
CA HIS A 383 11.85 -6.28 15.35
C HIS A 383 12.78 -5.07 15.47
N ASP A 384 12.51 -4.01 14.70
CA ASP A 384 12.80 -2.61 15.07
C ASP A 384 12.18 -1.64 14.02
N HIS A 385 10.86 -1.49 14.00
CA HIS A 385 10.23 -0.32 13.38
C HIS A 385 10.17 0.89 14.35
N ASP A 386 11.00 0.87 15.41
CA ASP A 386 11.13 1.94 16.41
C ASP A 386 12.15 3.03 15.98
N HIS A 387 12.25 3.33 14.68
CA HIS A 387 13.18 4.34 14.19
C HIS A 387 12.52 5.71 14.04
N ASP A 388 12.72 6.50 15.09
CA ASP A 388 12.78 7.97 15.12
C ASP A 388 13.13 8.57 13.74
N HIS A 389 12.14 9.18 13.09
CA HIS A 389 12.38 10.15 12.04
C HIS A 389 12.81 11.49 12.66
N ASP A 390 14.08 11.59 13.02
CA ASP A 390 14.76 12.85 13.33
C ASP A 390 15.72 13.21 12.18
N HIS A 391 15.16 13.74 11.07
CA HIS A 391 15.90 14.42 10.01
C HIS A 391 15.29 15.79 9.69
#